data_AF-A0A2P6GDM2-F1
#
_entry.id   AF-A0A2P6GDM2-F1
#
_cell.length_a   1.000
_cell.length_b   1.000
_cell.length_c   1.000
_cell.angle_alpha   90.00
_cell.angle_beta   90.00
_cell.angle_gamma   90.00
#
_symmetry.space_group_name_H-M   'P 1'
#
loop_
_entity.id
_entity.type
_entity.pdbx_description
1 polymer ?
#
loop_
_entity_poly.entity_id
_entity_poly.type
_entity_poly.pdbx_seq_one_letter_code
_entity_poly.pdbx_strand_id
1 'polypeptide(L)'
;MVKENVENMPSSKKQKAFISYVSGPKFKSDTIALSFKSYIPLERKFKIEDLFEFKRKDGDLFLSFICLLFAGFIIFNFSSETGWEDRALDHKRFGKILKQPWVGPLACVTILLPAALLNILPSYRRWIYKKRNLIPSRFFHEFSIWIKALEFIGYFLIYTLSIRYLGYFLSTVIFGVFLTNRLGYTTLKWQIRSILTTIAIVLIFRTFLKIKTPVNIWLYEFFPQNIETFMKIYF
;
A
#
# COMPACT_ATOMS: atom_id res chain seq x y z
N MET A 1 2.75 -14.32 47.49
CA MET A 1 4.02 -14.99 47.83
C MET A 1 5.14 -14.66 46.82
N VAL A 2 5.26 -13.40 46.36
CA VAL A 2 6.25 -12.97 45.35
C VAL A 2 6.96 -11.66 45.78
N LYS A 3 6.61 -11.09 46.94
CA LYS A 3 7.17 -9.80 47.40
C LYS A 3 8.62 -9.88 47.90
N GLU A 4 9.09 -11.04 48.36
CA GLU A 4 10.43 -11.17 48.97
C GLU A 4 11.59 -11.24 47.96
N ASN A 5 11.34 -11.55 46.69
CA ASN A 5 12.43 -11.78 45.72
C ASN A 5 12.97 -10.52 45.02
N VAL A 6 12.44 -9.32 45.33
CA VAL A 6 12.87 -8.06 44.69
C VAL A 6 13.86 -7.26 45.54
N GLU A 7 13.90 -7.49 46.86
CA GLU A 7 14.80 -6.75 47.77
C GLU A 7 16.27 -7.18 47.67
N ASN A 8 16.56 -8.38 47.16
CA ASN A 8 17.92 -8.94 47.11
C ASN A 8 18.66 -8.76 45.77
N MET A 9 18.27 -7.79 44.94
CA MET A 9 18.92 -7.56 43.63
C MET A 9 19.96 -6.42 43.70
N PRO A 10 21.21 -6.62 43.22
CA PRO A 10 22.32 -5.67 43.39
C PRO A 10 22.06 -4.29 42.77
N SER A 11 22.57 -3.23 43.41
CA SER A 11 22.18 -1.83 43.19
C SER A 11 22.51 -1.23 41.81
N SER A 12 23.20 -1.96 40.93
CA SER A 12 23.53 -1.49 39.57
C SER A 12 22.36 -1.55 38.59
N LYS A 13 21.24 -2.20 38.93
CA LYS A 13 20.02 -2.29 38.10
C LYS A 13 18.89 -1.33 38.49
N LYS A 14 19.08 -0.49 39.51
CA LYS A 14 18.03 0.46 39.98
C LYS A 14 17.90 1.74 39.15
N GLN A 15 18.82 2.01 38.21
CA GLN A 15 18.84 3.28 37.50
C GLN A 15 18.33 3.16 36.06
N LYS A 16 17.35 4.01 35.73
CA LYS A 16 16.78 4.35 34.41
C LYS A 16 15.53 3.56 33.99
N ALA A 17 14.46 3.67 34.78
CA ALA A 17 13.10 3.56 34.28
C ALA A 17 12.60 4.97 33.91
N PHE A 18 12.26 5.21 32.64
CA PHE A 18 11.66 6.47 32.20
C PHE A 18 10.14 6.37 32.38
N ILE A 19 9.59 7.14 33.31
CA ILE A 19 8.15 7.15 33.62
C ILE A 19 7.55 8.41 32.98
N SER A 20 6.71 8.25 31.95
CA SER A 20 5.91 9.34 31.41
C SER A 20 4.53 9.33 32.05
N TYR A 21 4.18 10.41 32.76
CA TYR A 21 2.84 10.63 33.30
C TYR A 21 2.03 11.46 32.30
N VAL A 22 0.94 10.89 31.77
CA VAL A 22 -0.05 11.65 30.98
C VAL A 22 -1.19 12.06 31.90
N SER A 23 -1.30 13.35 32.19
CA SER A 23 -2.33 13.94 33.03
C SER A 23 -3.64 14.11 32.24
N GLY A 24 -4.51 13.09 32.26
CA GLY A 24 -5.89 13.21 31.77
C GLY A 24 -6.86 13.76 32.82
N PRO A 25 -8.08 14.21 32.42
CA PRO A 25 -9.08 14.73 33.36
C PRO A 25 -9.44 13.69 34.42
N LYS A 26 -9.44 14.13 35.69
CA LYS A 26 -9.67 13.30 36.88
C LYS A 26 -11.15 12.92 36.99
N PHE A 27 -11.52 11.76 36.45
CA PHE A 27 -12.78 11.12 36.83
C PHE A 27 -12.70 10.71 38.31
N LYS A 28 -13.63 11.19 39.13
CA LYS A 28 -13.79 10.74 40.53
C LYS A 28 -14.57 9.42 40.53
N SER A 29 -13.87 8.31 40.62
CA SER A 29 -14.45 7.03 41.06
C SER A 29 -13.88 6.69 42.44
N ASP A 30 -14.74 6.36 43.40
CA ASP A 30 -14.35 6.00 44.77
C ASP A 30 -13.68 4.62 44.89
N THR A 31 -13.44 3.95 43.76
CA THR A 31 -12.49 2.86 43.66
C THR A 31 -11.10 3.44 43.43
N ILE A 32 -10.19 3.17 44.37
CA ILE A 32 -8.75 3.49 44.34
C ILE A 32 -8.28 3.44 42.89
N ALA A 33 -8.07 4.62 42.28
CA ALA A 33 -7.57 4.75 40.93
C ALA A 33 -6.15 4.20 40.91
N LEU A 34 -6.03 2.89 40.70
CA LEU A 34 -4.78 2.26 40.36
C LEU A 34 -4.36 2.91 39.06
N SER A 35 -3.48 3.91 39.17
CA SER A 35 -2.78 4.56 38.06
C SER A 35 -2.43 3.47 37.07
N PHE A 36 -3.07 3.47 35.91
CA PHE A 36 -2.80 2.50 34.85
C PHE A 36 -1.31 2.62 34.50
N LYS A 37 -0.51 1.70 35.03
CA LYS A 37 0.92 1.65 34.80
C LYS A 37 1.09 0.80 33.56
N SER A 38 1.12 1.45 32.40
CA SER A 38 1.50 0.79 31.16
C SER A 38 2.96 0.36 31.27
N TYR A 39 3.18 -0.91 31.59
CA TYR A 39 4.47 -1.52 31.40
C TYR A 39 4.66 -1.70 29.90
N ILE A 40 5.44 -0.83 29.27
CA ILE A 40 6.01 -1.12 27.96
C ILE A 40 7.16 -2.10 28.25
N PRO A 41 7.03 -3.40 27.90
CA PRO A 41 8.13 -4.33 28.10
C PRO A 41 9.33 -3.81 27.28
N LEU A 42 10.48 -3.68 27.94
CA LEU A 42 11.73 -3.18 27.36
C LEU A 42 12.33 -4.16 26.31
N GLU A 43 11.57 -5.18 25.91
CA GLU A 43 11.97 -6.29 25.05
C GLU A 43 11.39 -6.24 23.63
N ARG A 44 10.73 -5.17 23.19
CA ARG A 44 10.60 -4.95 21.73
C ARG A 44 11.85 -4.23 21.20
N LYS A 45 13.04 -4.76 21.52
CA LYS A 45 14.20 -4.52 20.66
C LYS A 45 13.91 -5.27 19.38
N PHE A 46 13.60 -4.53 18.34
CA PHE A 46 13.44 -5.05 17.00
C PHE A 46 14.73 -5.78 16.63
N LYS A 47 14.66 -7.10 16.64
CA LYS A 47 15.78 -7.95 16.25
C LYS A 47 15.91 -7.87 14.74
N ILE A 48 17.12 -7.59 14.27
CA ILE A 48 17.41 -7.56 12.83
C ILE A 48 17.15 -8.96 12.26
N GLU A 49 17.33 -10.00 13.07
CA GLU A 49 17.07 -11.38 12.73
C GLU A 49 15.58 -11.64 12.44
N ASP A 50 14.67 -10.99 13.18
CA ASP A 50 13.22 -11.13 12.98
C ASP A 50 12.75 -10.50 11.66
N LEU A 51 13.52 -9.56 11.08
CA LEU A 51 13.24 -9.01 9.75
C LEU A 51 13.51 -10.01 8.62
N PHE A 52 14.53 -10.84 8.81
CA PHE A 52 14.96 -11.82 7.81
C PHE A 52 14.32 -13.19 8.02
N GLU A 53 13.60 -13.39 9.12
CA GLU A 53 12.84 -14.61 9.36
C GLU A 53 11.64 -14.70 8.41
N PHE A 54 11.79 -15.49 7.36
CA PHE A 54 10.70 -15.76 6.43
C PHE A 54 9.59 -16.59 7.10
N LYS A 55 8.55 -15.91 7.58
CA LYS A 55 7.34 -16.55 8.12
C LYS A 55 6.29 -16.72 7.04
N ARG A 56 6.07 -17.97 6.61
CA ARG A 56 4.92 -18.32 5.74
C ARG A 56 3.60 -18.03 6.45
N LYS A 57 2.75 -17.23 5.80
CA LYS A 57 1.42 -16.85 6.28
C LYS A 57 0.33 -17.75 5.72
N ASP A 58 -0.88 -17.66 6.28
CA ASP A 58 -2.02 -18.48 5.85
C ASP A 58 -2.49 -18.15 4.43
N GLY A 59 -2.33 -16.89 4.02
CA GLY A 59 -2.68 -16.42 2.69
C GLY A 59 -1.75 -16.88 1.56
N ASP A 60 -0.59 -17.50 1.84
CA ASP A 60 0.39 -17.90 0.82
C ASP A 60 -0.20 -18.88 -0.22
N LEU A 61 -1.00 -19.84 0.24
CA LEU A 61 -1.68 -20.81 -0.64
C LEU A 61 -2.68 -20.12 -1.57
N PHE A 62 -3.51 -19.24 -1.02
CA PHE A 62 -4.55 -18.55 -1.78
C PHE A 62 -3.95 -17.52 -2.75
N LEU A 63 -2.92 -16.79 -2.32
CA LEU A 63 -2.16 -15.88 -3.18
C LEU A 63 -1.54 -16.64 -4.36
N SER A 64 -0.90 -17.78 -4.09
CA SER A 64 -0.31 -18.61 -5.14
C SER A 64 -1.35 -19.10 -6.14
N PHE A 65 -2.54 -19.48 -5.68
CA PHE A 65 -3.65 -19.87 -6.53
C PHE A 65 -4.16 -18.71 -7.41
N ILE A 66 -4.35 -17.51 -6.84
CA ILE A 66 -4.71 -16.30 -7.61
C ILE A 66 -3.64 -15.99 -8.66
N CYS A 67 -2.37 -15.96 -8.28
CA CYS A 67 -1.27 -15.70 -9.21
C CYS A 67 -1.23 -16.73 -10.34
N LEU A 68 -1.48 -18.00 -10.04
CA LEU A 68 -1.52 -19.06 -11.04
C LEU A 68 -2.69 -18.90 -12.01
N LEU A 69 -3.90 -18.64 -11.52
CA LEU A 69 -5.05 -18.38 -12.38
C LEU A 69 -4.84 -17.14 -13.25
N PHE A 70 -4.31 -16.06 -12.67
CA PHE A 70 -4.06 -14.82 -13.38
C PHE A 70 -2.95 -14.96 -14.43
N ALA A 71 -1.83 -15.60 -14.08
CA ALA A 71 -0.74 -15.88 -15.03
C ALA A 71 -1.20 -16.81 -16.15
N GLY A 72 -1.96 -17.86 -15.82
CA GLY A 72 -2.55 -18.77 -16.78
C GLY A 72 -3.51 -18.07 -17.73
N PHE A 73 -4.39 -17.20 -17.20
CA PHE A 73 -5.29 -16.38 -17.99
C PHE A 73 -4.54 -15.46 -18.96
N ILE A 74 -3.48 -14.78 -18.51
CA ILE A 74 -2.68 -13.91 -19.38
C ILE A 74 -2.00 -14.72 -20.48
N ILE A 75 -1.36 -15.85 -20.16
CA ILE A 75 -0.69 -16.70 -21.17
C ILE A 75 -1.71 -17.20 -22.20
N PHE A 76 -2.88 -17.65 -21.72
CA PHE A 76 -3.94 -18.15 -22.59
C PHE A 76 -4.43 -17.09 -23.57
N ASN A 77 -4.66 -15.86 -23.10
CA ASN A 77 -5.11 -14.74 -23.94
C ASN A 77 -3.95 -13.97 -24.61
N PHE A 78 -2.70 -14.40 -24.40
CA PHE A 78 -1.56 -13.64 -24.88
C PHE A 78 -1.56 -13.57 -26.40
N SER A 79 -1.79 -14.71 -27.06
CA SER A 79 -1.75 -14.79 -28.53
C SER A 79 -2.85 -13.95 -29.19
N SER A 80 -4.04 -13.87 -28.58
CA SER A 80 -5.18 -13.15 -29.14
C SER A 80 -5.05 -11.63 -29.01
N GLU A 81 -4.62 -11.14 -27.85
CA GLU A 81 -4.60 -9.69 -27.56
C GLU A 81 -3.33 -8.99 -28.07
N THR A 82 -2.23 -9.73 -28.21
CA THR A 82 -0.94 -9.11 -28.53
C THR A 82 -0.62 -9.10 -30.04
N GLY A 83 -1.54 -9.58 -30.90
CA GLY A 83 -1.35 -9.57 -32.36
C GLY A 83 -0.06 -10.26 -32.79
N TRP A 84 0.13 -11.51 -32.36
CA TRP A 84 1.40 -12.24 -32.56
C TRP A 84 1.76 -12.40 -34.05
N GLU A 85 0.75 -12.53 -34.91
CA GLU A 85 0.92 -12.77 -36.34
C GLU A 85 1.39 -11.54 -37.13
N ASP A 86 1.07 -10.32 -36.67
CA ASP A 86 1.38 -9.07 -37.36
C ASP A 86 2.80 -8.54 -37.06
N ARG A 87 3.63 -9.30 -36.34
CA ARG A 87 4.95 -8.82 -35.89
C ARG A 87 6.01 -9.04 -36.95
N ALA A 88 6.49 -7.94 -37.53
CA ALA A 88 7.73 -7.91 -38.30
C ALA A 88 8.93 -8.20 -37.38
N LEU A 89 9.20 -9.47 -37.13
CA LEU A 89 10.39 -9.93 -36.42
C LEU A 89 11.56 -9.89 -37.41
N ASP A 90 12.34 -8.81 -37.38
CA ASP A 90 13.67 -8.81 -37.99
C ASP A 90 14.59 -9.68 -37.09
N HIS A 91 14.51 -11.00 -37.29
CA HIS A 91 15.10 -12.05 -36.45
C HIS A 91 16.64 -11.99 -36.33
N LYS A 92 17.31 -11.06 -37.02
CA LYS A 92 18.78 -11.00 -37.11
C LYS A 92 19.46 -10.34 -35.91
N ARG A 93 18.72 -9.70 -34.98
CA ARG A 93 19.33 -9.02 -33.82
C ARG A 93 18.50 -9.14 -32.54
N PHE A 94 18.92 -10.01 -31.61
CA PHE A 94 18.32 -10.22 -30.29
C PHE A 94 18.00 -8.92 -29.53
N GLY A 95 18.87 -7.91 -29.60
CA GLY A 95 18.65 -6.63 -28.92
C GLY A 95 17.45 -5.82 -29.44
N LYS A 96 16.98 -6.04 -30.67
CA LYS A 96 15.75 -5.40 -31.18
C LYS A 96 14.49 -6.10 -30.64
N ILE A 97 14.56 -7.42 -30.45
CA ILE A 97 13.46 -8.22 -29.90
C ILE A 97 13.17 -7.78 -28.46
N LEU A 98 14.20 -7.62 -27.62
CA LEU A 98 14.04 -7.20 -26.23
C LEU A 98 13.43 -5.80 -26.05
N LYS A 99 13.48 -4.94 -27.08
CA LYS A 99 12.86 -3.60 -27.05
C LYS A 99 11.37 -3.62 -27.38
N GLN A 100 10.83 -4.77 -27.77
CA GLN A 100 9.41 -4.87 -28.10
C GLN A 100 8.58 -4.81 -26.81
N PRO A 101 7.44 -4.08 -26.82
CA PRO A 101 6.66 -3.79 -25.60
C PRO A 101 6.08 -5.03 -24.93
N TRP A 102 5.95 -6.15 -25.64
CA TRP A 102 5.37 -7.40 -25.14
C TRP A 102 6.38 -8.34 -24.45
N VAL A 103 7.68 -8.18 -24.71
CA VAL A 103 8.70 -9.12 -24.22
C VAL A 103 8.82 -9.07 -22.70
N GLY A 104 8.77 -7.87 -22.12
CA GLY A 104 8.78 -7.69 -20.66
C GLY A 104 7.62 -8.42 -19.97
N PRO A 105 6.36 -8.10 -20.32
CA PRO A 105 5.20 -8.80 -19.77
C PRO A 105 5.26 -10.32 -19.95
N LEU A 106 5.62 -10.81 -21.13
CA LEU A 106 5.70 -12.25 -21.37
C LEU A 106 6.77 -12.90 -20.50
N ALA A 107 7.98 -12.32 -20.42
CA ALA A 107 9.05 -12.83 -19.58
C ALA A 107 8.66 -12.86 -18.08
N CYS A 108 7.95 -11.84 -17.60
CA CYS A 108 7.44 -11.83 -16.24
C CYS A 108 6.46 -12.98 -15.99
N VAL A 109 5.51 -13.21 -16.91
CA VAL A 109 4.48 -14.24 -16.71
C VAL A 109 5.05 -15.65 -16.90
N THR A 110 6.00 -15.86 -17.80
CA THR A 110 6.68 -17.15 -17.97
C THR A 110 7.54 -17.54 -16.78
N ILE A 111 8.08 -16.57 -16.03
CA ILE A 111 8.78 -16.83 -14.76
C ILE A 111 7.77 -17.01 -13.61
N LEU A 112 6.71 -16.19 -13.59
CA LEU A 112 5.71 -16.21 -12.53
C LEU A 112 4.91 -17.52 -12.49
N LEU A 113 4.51 -18.06 -13.65
CA LEU A 113 3.71 -19.27 -13.73
C LEU A 113 4.38 -20.50 -13.06
N PRO A 114 5.61 -20.89 -13.41
CA PRO A 114 6.30 -22.00 -12.74
C PRO A 114 6.63 -21.67 -11.28
N ALA A 115 6.96 -20.42 -10.94
CA ALA A 115 7.20 -20.03 -9.55
C ALA A 115 5.94 -20.21 -8.68
N ALA A 116 4.77 -19.82 -9.19
CA ALA A 116 3.48 -20.00 -8.52
C ALA A 116 3.13 -21.49 -8.38
N LEU A 117 3.32 -22.29 -9.44
CA LEU A 117 3.13 -23.75 -9.41
C LEU A 117 4.01 -24.41 -8.33
N LEU A 118 5.30 -24.08 -8.30
CA LEU A 118 6.24 -24.61 -7.33
C LEU A 118 5.91 -24.17 -5.90
N ASN A 119 5.37 -22.97 -5.70
CA ASN A 119 5.00 -22.48 -4.36
C ASN A 119 3.69 -23.08 -3.81
N ILE A 120 2.80 -23.62 -4.66
CA ILE A 120 1.58 -24.29 -4.20
C ILE A 120 1.89 -25.53 -3.37
N LEU A 121 2.89 -26.33 -3.76
CA LEU A 121 3.27 -27.57 -3.08
C LEU A 121 3.59 -27.38 -1.57
N PRO A 122 4.55 -26.53 -1.18
CA PRO A 122 4.85 -26.27 0.24
C PRO A 122 3.69 -25.58 0.96
N SER A 123 2.96 -24.69 0.29
CA SER A 123 1.81 -23.98 0.86
C SER A 123 0.66 -24.95 1.18
N TYR A 124 0.40 -25.91 0.30
CA TYR A 124 -0.62 -26.94 0.47
C TYR A 124 -0.27 -27.90 1.61
N ARG A 125 1.00 -28.36 1.69
CA ARG A 125 1.48 -29.18 2.81
C ARG A 125 1.30 -28.47 4.16
N ARG A 126 1.58 -27.17 4.20
CA ARG A 126 1.39 -26.35 5.41
C ARG A 126 -0.08 -26.20 5.79
N TRP A 127 -0.95 -25.99 4.81
CA TRP A 127 -2.40 -25.96 5.02
C TRP A 127 -2.93 -27.27 5.61
N ILE A 128 -2.50 -28.42 5.06
CA ILE A 128 -2.83 -29.74 5.62
C ILE A 128 -2.34 -29.87 7.07
N TYR A 129 -1.09 -29.50 7.34
CA TYR A 129 -0.53 -29.54 8.69
C TYR A 129 -1.35 -28.71 9.69
N LYS A 130 -1.75 -27.48 9.30
CA LYS A 130 -2.58 -26.63 10.15
C LYS A 130 -3.96 -27.21 10.39
N LYS A 131 -4.58 -27.78 9.34
CA LYS A 131 -5.87 -28.47 9.44
C LYS A 131 -5.80 -29.68 10.38
N ARG A 132 -4.71 -30.46 10.31
CA ARG A 132 -4.47 -31.61 11.20
C ARG A 132 -4.25 -31.20 12.66
N ASN A 133 -3.59 -30.06 12.89
CA ASN A 133 -3.29 -29.56 14.23
C ASN A 133 -4.36 -28.60 14.78
N LEU A 134 -5.51 -28.47 14.11
CA LEU A 134 -6.64 -27.60 14.51
C LEU A 134 -6.22 -26.15 14.81
N ILE A 135 -5.20 -25.66 14.11
CA ILE A 135 -4.72 -24.28 14.28
C ILE A 135 -5.73 -23.34 13.62
N PRO A 136 -6.28 -22.34 14.34
CA PRO A 136 -7.28 -21.43 13.78
C PRO A 136 -6.69 -20.64 12.62
N SER A 137 -7.43 -20.57 11.51
CA SER A 137 -7.01 -19.83 10.34
C SER A 137 -7.20 -18.33 10.56
N ARG A 138 -6.20 -17.53 10.19
CA ARG A 138 -6.31 -16.05 10.18
C ARG A 138 -6.65 -15.50 8.79
N PHE A 139 -7.23 -16.36 7.95
CA PHE A 139 -7.47 -16.10 6.54
C PHE A 139 -8.24 -14.80 6.29
N PHE A 140 -9.39 -14.61 6.96
CA PHE A 140 -10.20 -13.40 6.80
C PHE A 140 -9.47 -12.12 7.21
N HIS A 141 -8.61 -12.20 8.23
CA HIS A 141 -7.83 -11.04 8.67
C HIS A 141 -6.78 -10.65 7.62
N GLU A 142 -6.05 -11.63 7.08
CA GLU A 142 -5.06 -11.38 6.02
C GLU A 142 -5.72 -10.89 4.73
N PHE A 143 -6.84 -11.49 4.33
CA PHE A 143 -7.60 -11.09 3.15
C PHE A 143 -8.14 -9.65 3.28
N SER A 144 -8.61 -9.26 4.47
CA SER A 144 -9.05 -7.89 4.75
C SER A 144 -7.90 -6.87 4.57
N ILE A 145 -6.67 -7.24 4.92
CA ILE A 145 -5.50 -6.39 4.68
C ILE A 145 -5.26 -6.21 3.18
N TRP A 146 -5.44 -7.26 2.38
CA TRP A 146 -5.30 -7.14 0.92
C TRP A 146 -6.39 -6.28 0.29
N ILE A 147 -7.65 -6.43 0.72
CA ILE A 147 -8.74 -5.56 0.26
C ILE A 147 -8.45 -4.10 0.58
N LYS A 148 -7.91 -3.80 1.78
CA LYS A 148 -7.49 -2.44 2.14
C LYS A 148 -6.39 -1.90 1.22
N ALA A 149 -5.52 -2.75 0.69
CA ALA A 149 -4.54 -2.33 -0.31
C ALA A 149 -5.21 -2.04 -1.67
N LEU A 150 -6.17 -2.87 -2.09
CA LEU A 150 -6.94 -2.66 -3.32
C LEU A 150 -7.80 -1.38 -3.26
N GLU A 151 -8.27 -0.98 -2.09
CA GLU A 151 -8.99 0.28 -1.86
C GLU A 151 -8.20 1.48 -2.39
N PHE A 152 -6.88 1.54 -2.14
CA PHE A 152 -6.02 2.62 -2.65
C PHE A 152 -5.84 2.59 -4.17
N ILE A 153 -5.81 1.41 -4.77
CA ILE A 153 -5.82 1.28 -6.24
C ILE A 153 -7.12 1.83 -6.81
N GLY A 154 -8.26 1.50 -6.18
CA GLY A 154 -9.56 2.04 -6.55
C GLY A 154 -9.59 3.57 -6.49
N TYR A 155 -9.04 4.17 -5.43
CA TYR A 155 -8.91 5.62 -5.32
C TYR A 155 -8.03 6.22 -6.42
N PHE A 156 -6.92 5.58 -6.75
CA PHE A 156 -6.08 6.02 -7.86
C PHE A 156 -6.82 5.98 -9.20
N LEU A 157 -7.60 4.92 -9.47
CA LEU A 157 -8.42 4.83 -10.68
C LEU A 157 -9.46 5.96 -10.75
N ILE A 158 -10.17 6.20 -9.64
CA ILE A 158 -11.11 7.32 -9.53
C ILE A 158 -10.40 8.64 -9.85
N TYR A 159 -9.22 8.88 -9.26
CA TYR A 159 -8.41 10.06 -9.56
C TYR A 159 -8.07 10.18 -11.06
N THR A 160 -7.62 9.10 -11.71
CA THR A 160 -7.28 9.16 -13.15
C THR A 160 -8.49 9.46 -14.04
N LEU A 161 -9.68 9.02 -13.62
CA LEU A 161 -10.93 9.34 -14.29
C LEU A 161 -11.34 10.78 -14.01
N SER A 162 -11.21 11.25 -12.77
CA SER A 162 -11.50 12.64 -12.39
C SER A 162 -10.69 13.66 -13.17
N ILE A 163 -9.42 13.38 -13.51
CA ILE A 163 -8.58 14.27 -14.34
C ILE A 163 -9.26 14.62 -15.66
N ARG A 164 -9.99 13.67 -16.27
CA ARG A 164 -10.69 13.89 -17.54
C ARG A 164 -11.84 14.89 -17.43
N TYR A 165 -12.42 15.05 -16.24
CA TYR A 165 -13.60 15.90 -16.01
C TYR A 165 -13.26 17.22 -15.32
N LEU A 166 -12.42 17.18 -14.28
CA LEU A 166 -12.11 18.33 -13.41
C LEU A 166 -10.79 19.02 -13.76
N GLY A 167 -9.97 18.42 -14.63
CA GLY A 167 -8.61 18.87 -14.89
C GLY A 167 -7.61 18.38 -13.85
N TYR A 168 -6.31 18.58 -14.12
CA TYR A 168 -5.24 18.05 -13.28
C TYR A 168 -5.19 18.71 -11.91
N PHE A 169 -5.16 20.05 -11.85
CA PHE A 169 -5.01 20.79 -10.59
C PHE A 169 -6.10 20.46 -9.57
N LEU A 170 -7.37 20.60 -9.95
CA LEU A 170 -8.48 20.40 -9.02
C LEU A 170 -8.59 18.93 -8.60
N SER A 171 -8.39 18.00 -9.52
CA SER A 171 -8.38 16.56 -9.21
C SER A 171 -7.29 16.20 -8.20
N THR A 172 -6.07 16.71 -8.37
CA THR A 172 -4.95 16.40 -7.47
C THR A 172 -5.15 17.01 -6.08
N VAL A 173 -5.67 18.24 -5.97
CA VAL A 173 -5.95 18.87 -4.67
C VAL A 173 -7.06 18.11 -3.94
N ILE A 174 -8.18 17.83 -4.61
CA ILE A 174 -9.30 17.05 -4.02
C ILE A 174 -8.80 15.67 -3.59
N PHE A 175 -8.03 14.99 -4.45
CA PHE A 175 -7.52 13.67 -4.18
C PHE A 175 -6.57 13.62 -2.98
N GLY A 176 -5.63 14.56 -2.87
CA GLY A 176 -4.71 14.55 -1.73
C GLY A 176 -5.40 14.88 -0.40
N VAL A 177 -6.38 15.79 -0.39
CA VAL A 177 -7.20 16.06 0.81
C VAL A 177 -8.05 14.84 1.18
N PHE A 178 -8.65 14.19 0.19
CA PHE A 178 -9.39 12.95 0.39
C PHE A 178 -8.50 11.84 0.99
N LEU A 179 -7.27 11.69 0.50
CA LEU A 179 -6.35 10.66 0.98
C LEU A 179 -5.91 10.92 2.43
N THR A 180 -5.62 12.18 2.78
CA THR A 180 -5.28 12.54 4.17
C THR A 180 -6.44 12.30 5.12
N ASN A 181 -7.67 12.58 4.69
CA ASN A 181 -8.88 12.22 5.42
C ASN A 181 -9.01 10.71 5.63
N ARG A 182 -8.83 9.92 4.57
CA ARG A 182 -8.99 8.46 4.63
C ARG A 182 -7.99 7.78 5.57
N LEU A 183 -6.78 8.34 5.67
CA LEU A 183 -5.73 7.89 6.58
C LEU A 183 -5.97 8.31 8.05
N GLY A 184 -7.01 9.10 8.33
CA GLY A 184 -7.37 9.55 9.68
C GLY A 184 -6.70 10.87 10.11
N TYR A 185 -5.99 11.56 9.21
CA TYR A 185 -5.39 12.87 9.48
C TYR A 185 -6.43 13.99 9.30
N THR A 186 -7.49 13.95 10.12
CA THR A 186 -8.66 14.82 9.96
C THR A 186 -8.48 16.21 10.55
N THR A 187 -7.48 16.43 11.41
CA THR A 187 -7.24 17.73 12.05
C THR A 187 -6.97 18.82 11.02
N LEU A 188 -7.52 20.03 11.24
CA LEU A 188 -7.37 21.18 10.34
C LEU A 188 -5.91 21.48 9.96
N LYS A 189 -4.97 21.34 10.90
CA LYS A 189 -3.52 21.47 10.66
C LYS A 189 -3.02 20.52 9.56
N TRP A 190 -3.50 19.28 9.53
CA TRP A 190 -3.14 18.29 8.53
C TRP A 190 -3.81 18.57 7.18
N GLN A 191 -5.03 19.11 7.17
CA GLN A 191 -5.69 19.51 5.92
C GLN A 191 -4.96 20.64 5.22
N ILE A 192 -4.58 21.69 5.95
CA ILE A 192 -3.82 22.80 5.36
C ILE A 192 -2.50 22.29 4.78
N ARG A 193 -1.79 21.43 5.51
CA ARG A 193 -0.55 20.80 5.01
C ARG A 193 -0.82 19.98 3.75
N SER A 194 -1.89 19.21 3.70
CA SER A 194 -2.29 18.43 2.53
C SER A 194 -2.51 19.32 1.30
N ILE A 195 -3.31 20.38 1.46
CA ILE A 195 -3.59 21.35 0.38
C ILE A 195 -2.29 22.01 -0.09
N LEU A 196 -1.45 22.50 0.81
CA LEU A 196 -0.18 23.13 0.45
C LEU A 196 0.75 22.16 -0.29
N THR A 197 0.86 20.92 0.18
CA THR A 197 1.70 19.90 -0.46
C THR A 197 1.18 19.50 -1.84
N THR A 198 -0.13 19.33 -2.01
CA THR A 198 -0.73 18.99 -3.32
C THR A 198 -0.56 20.11 -4.33
N ILE A 199 -0.73 21.37 -3.93
CA ILE A 199 -0.45 22.53 -4.78
C ILE A 199 1.02 22.55 -5.18
N ALA A 200 1.94 22.36 -4.23
CA ALA A 200 3.37 22.30 -4.52
C ALA A 200 3.72 21.18 -5.51
N ILE A 201 3.13 20.00 -5.35
CA ILE A 201 3.28 18.87 -6.30
C ILE A 201 2.80 19.30 -7.69
N VAL A 202 1.59 19.84 -7.82
CA VAL A 202 1.06 20.25 -9.13
C VAL A 202 1.97 21.28 -9.81
N LEU A 203 2.48 22.26 -9.06
CA LEU A 203 3.40 23.26 -9.58
C LEU A 203 4.71 22.62 -10.05
N ILE A 204 5.34 21.77 -9.23
CA ILE A 204 6.59 21.06 -9.58
C ILE A 204 6.39 20.22 -10.85
N PHE A 205 5.31 19.43 -10.92
CA PHE A 205 5.04 18.59 -12.09
C PHE A 205 4.79 19.44 -13.33
N ARG A 206 4.08 20.56 -13.21
CA ARG A 206 3.85 21.45 -14.36
C ARG A 206 5.14 22.11 -14.82
N THR A 207 5.95 22.67 -13.91
CA THR A 207 7.15 23.43 -14.25
C THR A 207 8.28 22.53 -14.78
N PHE A 208 8.46 21.34 -14.20
CA PHE A 208 9.55 20.44 -14.57
C PHE A 208 9.19 19.47 -15.70
N LEU A 209 7.98 18.87 -15.70
CA LEU A 209 7.64 17.78 -16.64
C LEU A 209 6.86 18.26 -17.88
N LYS A 210 6.42 19.53 -17.93
CA LYS A 210 5.65 20.12 -19.06
C LYS A 210 4.55 19.18 -19.61
N ILE A 211 3.85 18.50 -18.70
CA ILE A 211 2.86 17.49 -19.06
C ILE A 211 1.74 18.18 -19.84
N LYS A 212 1.47 17.72 -21.06
CA LYS A 212 0.33 18.18 -21.86
C LYS A 212 -0.94 17.58 -21.26
N THR A 213 -1.78 18.41 -20.64
CA THR A 213 -3.08 18.02 -20.13
C THR A 213 -4.12 18.05 -21.25
N PRO A 214 -5.18 17.22 -21.17
CA PRO A 214 -6.23 17.18 -22.18
C PRO A 214 -6.91 18.55 -22.28
N VAL A 215 -7.09 19.03 -23.51
CA VAL A 215 -7.59 20.39 -23.82
C VAL A 215 -9.08 20.55 -23.51
N ASN A 216 -9.83 19.43 -23.48
CA ASN A 216 -11.26 19.42 -23.26
C ASN A 216 -11.59 18.98 -21.83
N ILE A 217 -11.73 19.96 -20.93
CA ILE A 217 -12.05 19.77 -19.51
C ILE A 217 -13.44 20.36 -19.27
N TRP A 218 -14.41 19.47 -18.99
CA TRP A 218 -15.83 19.83 -18.83
C TRP A 218 -16.05 20.95 -17.81
N LEU A 219 -15.36 20.90 -16.66
CA LEU A 219 -15.54 21.91 -15.61
C LEU A 219 -15.14 23.32 -16.07
N TYR A 220 -14.16 23.43 -16.97
CA TYR A 220 -13.61 24.73 -17.34
C TYR A 220 -14.52 25.52 -18.28
N GLU A 221 -15.46 24.87 -18.96
CA GLU A 221 -16.44 25.49 -19.86
C GLU A 221 -17.44 26.42 -19.14
N PHE A 222 -17.59 26.28 -17.83
CA PHE A 222 -18.47 27.12 -17.02
C PHE A 222 -17.79 28.39 -16.50
N PHE A 223 -16.46 28.53 -16.67
CA PHE A 223 -15.74 29.71 -16.21
C PHE A 223 -15.79 30.86 -17.23
N PRO A 224 -15.64 32.11 -16.77
CA PRO A 224 -15.39 33.24 -17.67
C PRO A 224 -14.16 32.97 -18.54
N GLN A 225 -14.21 33.40 -19.80
CA GLN A 225 -13.24 33.06 -20.85
C GLN A 225 -11.76 33.30 -20.46
N ASN A 226 -11.49 34.35 -19.68
CA ASN A 226 -10.13 34.65 -19.19
C ASN A 226 -9.62 33.59 -18.21
N ILE A 227 -10.47 33.12 -17.30
CA ILE A 227 -10.13 32.11 -16.28
C ILE A 227 -10.04 30.73 -16.93
N GLU A 228 -10.98 30.42 -17.82
CA GLU A 228 -10.95 29.18 -18.62
C GLU A 228 -9.63 29.05 -19.38
N THR A 229 -9.24 30.09 -20.11
CA THR A 229 -8.01 30.10 -20.91
C THR A 229 -6.78 29.94 -20.02
N PHE A 230 -6.73 30.66 -18.89
CA PHE A 230 -5.64 30.51 -17.91
C PHE A 230 -5.55 29.06 -17.39
N MET A 231 -6.66 28.48 -16.96
CA MET A 231 -6.68 27.11 -16.43
C MET A 231 -6.28 26.09 -17.51
N LYS A 232 -6.79 26.19 -18.75
CA LYS A 232 -6.38 25.29 -19.85
C LYS A 232 -4.89 25.42 -20.22
N ILE A 233 -4.33 26.63 -20.16
CA ILE A 233 -2.92 26.86 -20.49
C ILE A 233 -2.00 26.39 -19.38
N TYR A 234 -2.38 26.51 -18.11
CA TYR A 234 -1.46 26.24 -16.99
C TYR A 234 -1.74 24.94 -16.23
N PHE A 235 -2.95 24.40 -16.27
CA PHE A 235 -3.42 23.29 -15.41
C PHE A 235 -4.37 22.30 -16.11
#